data_AF-A0A1I1Q3X1-F1
#
_entry.id   AF-A0A1I1Q3X1-F1
#
_cell.length_a   1.000
_cell.length_b   1.000
_cell.length_c   1.000
_cell.angle_alpha   90.00
_cell.angle_beta   90.00
_cell.angle_gamma   90.00
#
_symmetry.space_group_name_H-M   'P 1'
#
loop_
_entity.id
_entity.type
_entity.pdbx_description
1 polymer ?
#
loop_
_entity_poly.entity_id
_entity_poly.type
_entity_poly.pdbx_seq_one_letter_code
_entity_poly.pdbx_strand_id
1 'polypeptide(L)'
;MKFLCKCGYSIHDTTDSLSYKGTLIADQDMNEFWDIIDKAEQPHDKKTDIFLELEKLMQRNVYQCHSCGRVFIEDQANKYKLVMFTPCTDGTPEPDVSRKFFNSSHMENWKGYLHADWRDEKPEWCEHHGEIYPILNINIENTEFDDYEAFEKRFYELFEHLKGLDLITDASLTINGKRVFEWKHGKEK
;
A
#
# COMPACT_ATOMS: atom_id res chain seq x y z
N MET A 1 -10.34 1.95 3.78
CA MET A 1 -11.13 3.09 3.24
C MET A 1 -11.21 2.96 1.71
N LYS A 2 -12.31 3.36 1.07
CA LYS A 2 -12.43 3.43 -0.41
C LYS A 2 -13.13 4.73 -0.78
N PHE A 3 -12.59 5.50 -1.71
CA PHE A 3 -13.16 6.78 -2.11
C PHE A 3 -12.83 7.14 -3.56
N LEU A 4 -13.63 8.03 -4.15
CA LEU A 4 -13.52 8.42 -5.56
C LEU A 4 -12.83 9.78 -5.68
N CYS A 5 -11.83 9.88 -6.55
CA CYS A 5 -11.26 11.15 -6.96
C CYS A 5 -12.20 11.87 -7.95
N LYS A 6 -12.17 13.21 -8.01
CA LYS A 6 -12.94 13.97 -9.01
C LYS A 6 -12.65 13.61 -10.47
N CYS A 7 -11.52 12.97 -10.76
CA CYS A 7 -11.21 12.47 -12.10
C CYS A 7 -11.87 11.10 -12.44
N GLY A 8 -12.56 10.48 -11.49
CA GLY A 8 -13.16 9.15 -11.64
C GLY A 8 -12.28 7.98 -11.18
N TYR A 9 -11.02 8.22 -10.84
CA TYR A 9 -10.14 7.17 -10.30
C TYR A 9 -10.55 6.79 -8.86
N SER A 10 -10.71 5.49 -8.61
CA SER A 10 -11.00 4.93 -7.29
C SER A 10 -9.72 4.71 -6.50
N ILE A 11 -9.65 5.25 -5.28
CA ILE A 11 -8.53 5.08 -4.36
C ILE A 11 -8.96 4.13 -3.25
N HIS A 12 -8.12 3.14 -2.96
CA HIS A 12 -8.38 2.07 -2.00
C HIS A 12 -7.32 2.10 -0.91
N ASP A 13 -7.72 1.86 0.32
CA ASP A 13 -6.83 1.72 1.46
C ASP A 13 -7.29 0.48 2.21
N THR A 14 -6.85 -0.67 1.70
CA THR A 14 -7.26 -2.00 2.14
C THR A 14 -6.10 -2.80 2.75
N THR A 15 -4.87 -2.31 2.58
CA THR A 15 -3.64 -2.97 3.00
C THR A 15 -2.56 -1.93 3.28
N ASP A 16 -1.47 -2.37 3.90
CA ASP A 16 -0.29 -1.54 4.15
C ASP A 16 0.63 -1.47 2.92
N SER A 17 1.64 -0.59 2.99
CA SER A 17 2.69 -0.45 1.96
C SER A 17 2.20 0.00 0.57
N LEU A 18 1.17 0.84 0.54
CA LEU A 18 0.63 1.44 -0.68
C LEU A 18 1.54 2.59 -1.16
N SER A 19 1.96 2.55 -2.43
CA SER A 19 2.86 3.54 -3.05
C SER A 19 2.29 4.96 -3.18
N TYR A 20 1.00 5.11 -2.93
CA TYR A 20 0.25 6.36 -3.01
C TYR A 20 -0.23 6.84 -1.64
N LYS A 21 0.15 6.17 -0.55
CA LYS A 21 -0.23 6.51 0.82
C LYS A 21 1.02 6.90 1.61
N GLY A 22 0.93 8.00 2.34
CA GLY A 22 1.91 8.40 3.34
C GLY A 22 1.23 8.83 4.63
N THR A 23 2.03 9.12 5.65
CA THR A 23 1.60 9.73 6.91
C THR A 23 2.22 11.11 7.05
N LEU A 24 1.48 12.02 7.68
CA LEU A 24 1.95 13.38 7.94
C LEU A 24 2.28 13.53 9.43
N ILE A 25 3.50 14.00 9.70
CA ILE A 25 3.95 14.47 11.01
C ILE A 25 4.14 15.98 10.89
N ALA A 26 3.58 16.76 11.81
CA ALA A 26 3.80 18.21 11.79
C ALA A 26 5.21 18.52 12.32
N ASP A 27 5.83 19.58 11.81
CA ASP A 27 7.17 19.98 12.25
C ASP A 27 7.24 20.22 13.78
N GLN A 28 6.17 20.77 14.36
CA GLN A 28 6.06 20.98 15.81
C GLN A 28 6.11 19.68 16.63
N ASP A 29 5.71 18.56 16.03
CA ASP A 29 5.67 17.24 16.65
C ASP A 29 7.02 16.51 16.52
N MET A 30 7.97 17.05 15.73
CA MET A 30 9.26 16.39 15.46
C MET A 30 10.13 16.25 16.70
N ASN A 31 10.04 17.19 17.65
CA ASN A 31 10.77 17.07 18.92
C ASN A 31 10.27 15.86 19.72
N GLU A 32 8.95 15.71 19.84
CA GLU A 32 8.34 14.56 20.53
C GLU A 32 8.64 13.24 19.79
N PHE A 33 8.67 13.27 18.45
CA PHE A 33 9.11 12.12 17.66
C PHE A 33 10.51 11.65 18.07
N TRP A 34 11.48 12.57 18.17
CA TRP A 34 12.84 12.22 18.57
C TRP A 34 12.93 11.71 20.02
N ASP A 35 12.18 12.31 20.95
CA ASP A 35 12.13 11.83 22.34
C ASP A 35 11.62 10.38 22.43
N ILE A 36 10.63 10.01 21.60
CA ILE A 36 10.10 8.63 21.55
C ILE A 36 11.14 7.67 20.96
N ILE A 37 11.90 8.07 19.95
CA ILE A 37 12.99 7.25 19.38
C ILE A 37 14.09 7.03 20.42
N ASP A 38 14.53 8.06 21.12
CA ASP A 38 15.56 7.95 22.18
C ASP A 38 15.13 6.96 23.27
N LYS A 39 13.85 6.99 23.66
CA LYS A 39 13.26 6.01 24.58
C LYS A 39 13.26 4.58 24.02
N ALA A 40 13.06 4.43 22.70
CA ALA A 40 13.04 3.13 22.03
C ALA A 40 14.41 2.47 21.93
N GLU A 41 15.48 3.27 21.90
CA GLU A 41 16.86 2.77 21.87
C GLU A 41 17.33 2.21 23.22
N GLN A 42 16.70 2.63 24.33
CA GLN A 42 17.03 2.13 25.66
C GLN A 42 16.43 0.73 25.92
N PRO A 43 17.00 -0.10 26.80
CA PRO A 43 16.38 -1.35 27.22
C PRO A 43 15.01 -1.10 27.87
N HIS A 44 13.95 -1.65 27.29
CA HIS A 44 12.59 -1.51 27.79
C HIS A 44 11.75 -2.74 27.42
N ASP A 45 10.81 -3.11 28.30
CA ASP A 45 9.95 -4.28 28.11
C ASP A 45 8.65 -3.96 27.33
N LYS A 46 8.43 -2.69 26.98
CA LYS A 46 7.14 -2.17 26.49
C LYS A 46 7.19 -1.61 25.07
N LYS A 47 7.68 -2.40 24.11
CA LYS A 47 7.79 -1.98 22.69
C LYS A 47 6.45 -1.52 22.10
N THR A 48 5.34 -2.12 22.52
CA THR A 48 3.99 -1.76 22.06
C THR A 48 3.61 -0.33 22.47
N ASP A 49 4.02 0.14 23.66
CA ASP A 49 3.69 1.48 24.14
C ASP A 49 4.37 2.55 23.28
N ILE A 50 5.63 2.30 22.88
CA ILE A 50 6.40 3.21 22.01
C ILE A 50 5.78 3.30 20.63
N PHE A 51 5.35 2.17 20.05
CA PHE A 51 4.67 2.18 18.76
C PHE A 51 3.39 3.01 18.81
N LEU A 52 2.58 2.85 19.87
CA LEU A 52 1.35 3.62 20.07
C LEU A 52 1.63 5.11 20.29
N GLU A 53 2.77 5.48 20.89
CA GLU A 53 3.21 6.87 21.00
C GLU A 53 3.56 7.45 19.62
N LEU A 54 4.34 6.74 18.80
CA LEU A 54 4.67 7.16 17.43
C LEU A 54 3.43 7.28 16.53
N GLU A 55 2.52 6.31 16.61
CA GLU A 55 1.29 6.31 15.82
C GLU A 55 0.41 7.54 16.12
N LYS A 56 0.43 8.05 17.35
CA LYS A 56 -0.30 9.28 17.71
C LYS A 56 0.25 10.52 16.99
N LEU A 57 1.54 10.56 16.67
CA LEU A 57 2.13 11.65 15.89
C LEU A 57 1.79 11.51 14.40
N MET A 58 1.68 10.28 13.91
CA MET A 58 1.40 9.95 12.50
C MET A 58 -0.10 9.82 12.17
N GLN A 59 -0.97 10.54 12.88
CA GLN A 59 -2.42 10.31 12.83
C GLN A 59 -3.12 10.61 11.50
N ARG A 60 -2.45 11.33 10.58
CA ARG A 60 -3.08 11.79 9.34
C ARG A 60 -2.48 11.07 8.16
N ASN A 61 -3.31 10.25 7.52
CA ASN A 61 -2.95 9.69 6.23
C ASN A 61 -3.06 10.76 5.14
N VAL A 62 -2.16 10.65 4.18
CA VAL A 62 -2.12 11.43 2.95
C VAL A 62 -2.16 10.46 1.78
N TYR A 63 -2.99 10.75 0.78
CA TYR A 63 -3.16 9.91 -0.40
C TYR A 63 -2.93 10.72 -1.67
N GLN A 64 -2.30 10.12 -2.68
CA GLN A 64 -2.18 10.70 -4.01
C GLN A 64 -2.99 9.91 -5.05
N CYS A 65 -3.72 10.62 -5.91
CA CYS A 65 -4.37 9.99 -7.06
C CYS A 65 -3.35 9.68 -8.17
N HIS A 66 -3.21 8.41 -8.56
CA HIS A 66 -2.33 8.01 -9.67
C HIS A 66 -2.79 8.49 -11.06
N SER A 67 -4.07 8.82 -11.22
CA SER A 67 -4.60 9.28 -12.51
C SER A 67 -4.35 10.78 -12.73
N CYS A 68 -4.57 11.62 -11.71
CA CYS A 68 -4.53 13.08 -11.87
C CYS A 68 -3.62 13.83 -10.89
N GLY A 69 -2.92 13.13 -10.00
CA GLY A 69 -1.96 13.71 -9.05
C GLY A 69 -2.55 14.49 -7.88
N ARG A 70 -3.88 14.65 -7.79
CA ARG A 70 -4.55 15.28 -6.64
C ARG A 70 -4.19 14.58 -5.33
N VAL A 71 -4.02 15.38 -4.29
CA VAL A 71 -3.67 14.90 -2.96
C VAL A 71 -4.87 15.00 -2.03
N PHE A 72 -5.06 14.01 -1.17
CA PHE A 72 -6.10 13.96 -0.17
C PHE A 72 -5.44 13.84 1.19
N ILE A 73 -5.84 14.66 2.14
CA ILE A 73 -5.33 14.62 3.53
C ILE A 73 -6.52 14.38 4.45
N GLU A 74 -6.37 13.46 5.40
CA GLU A 74 -7.36 13.28 6.45
C GLU A 74 -7.51 14.56 7.29
N ASP A 75 -8.76 14.95 7.52
CA ASP A 75 -9.10 16.10 8.36
C ASP A 75 -8.75 15.80 9.82
N GLN A 76 -8.06 16.73 10.47
CA GLN A 76 -7.59 16.57 11.86
C GLN A 76 -8.73 16.35 12.85
N ALA A 77 -9.89 16.98 12.65
CA ALA A 77 -11.03 16.83 13.54
C ALA A 77 -11.86 15.57 13.24
N ASN A 78 -11.77 15.04 12.01
CA ASN A 78 -12.49 13.86 11.59
C ASN A 78 -11.74 13.11 10.48
N LYS A 79 -11.00 12.05 10.86
CA LYS A 79 -10.23 11.21 9.93
C LYS A 79 -11.05 10.56 8.80
N TYR A 80 -12.38 10.47 8.93
CA TYR A 80 -13.24 9.95 7.85
C TYR A 80 -13.56 11.00 6.79
N LYS A 81 -13.15 12.25 6.99
CA LYS A 81 -13.29 13.34 6.04
C LYS A 81 -11.94 13.61 5.39
N LEU A 82 -11.92 13.66 4.07
CA LEU A 82 -10.74 13.96 3.28
C LEU A 82 -10.82 15.37 2.71
N VAL A 83 -9.75 16.14 2.89
CA VAL A 83 -9.56 17.45 2.24
C VAL A 83 -8.75 17.23 0.98
N MET A 84 -9.30 17.65 -0.16
CA MET A 84 -8.68 17.46 -1.47
C MET A 84 -7.92 18.72 -1.90
N PHE A 85 -6.64 18.53 -2.23
CA PHE A 85 -5.75 19.55 -2.78
C PHE A 85 -5.49 19.26 -4.26
N THR A 86 -5.53 20.32 -5.07
CA THR A 86 -5.21 20.25 -6.50
C THR A 86 -3.85 20.91 -6.71
N PRO A 87 -2.86 20.19 -7.24
CA PRO A 87 -1.59 20.79 -7.63
C PRO A 87 -1.82 21.95 -8.61
N CYS A 88 -1.17 23.08 -8.36
CA CYS A 88 -1.37 24.29 -9.14
C CYS A 88 -0.10 25.16 -9.14
N THR A 89 0.05 25.94 -10.20
CA THR A 89 1.04 27.01 -10.32
C THR A 89 0.30 28.33 -10.42
N ASP A 90 0.64 29.25 -9.53
CA ASP A 90 -0.04 30.55 -9.37
C ASP A 90 -1.57 30.43 -9.24
N GLY A 91 -2.03 29.37 -8.56
CA GLY A 91 -3.46 29.07 -8.36
C GLY A 91 -4.15 28.41 -9.57
N THR A 92 -3.45 28.21 -10.68
CA THR A 92 -3.98 27.52 -11.87
C THR A 92 -3.65 26.03 -11.82
N PRO A 93 -4.63 25.11 -11.93
CA PRO A 93 -4.38 23.67 -11.89
C PRO A 93 -3.35 23.22 -12.93
N GLU A 94 -2.38 22.44 -12.49
CA GLU A 94 -1.38 21.86 -13.40
C GLU A 94 -1.81 20.48 -13.91
N PRO A 95 -1.83 20.24 -15.23
CA PRO A 95 -2.19 18.95 -15.78
C PRO A 95 -1.05 17.91 -15.68
N ASP A 96 0.20 18.37 -15.64
CA ASP A 96 1.40 17.51 -15.70
C ASP A 96 2.17 17.51 -14.38
N VAL A 97 1.52 16.98 -13.35
CA VAL A 97 2.10 16.86 -12.01
C VAL A 97 2.65 15.46 -11.77
N SER A 98 3.74 15.38 -11.01
CA SER A 98 4.27 14.09 -10.54
C SER A 98 3.18 13.34 -9.76
N ARG A 99 3.05 12.05 -10.04
CA ARG A 99 2.06 11.15 -9.43
C ARG A 99 2.70 10.08 -8.54
N LYS A 100 3.97 10.32 -8.21
CA LYS A 100 4.86 9.41 -7.49
C LYS A 100 5.45 10.09 -6.24
N PHE A 101 4.77 11.09 -5.67
CA PHE A 101 5.30 11.82 -4.51
C PHE A 101 5.42 10.95 -3.26
N PHE A 102 4.59 9.91 -3.15
CA PHE A 102 4.61 8.96 -2.04
C PHE A 102 5.29 7.63 -2.39
N ASN A 103 5.91 7.53 -3.57
CA ASN A 103 6.72 6.37 -3.87
C ASN A 103 7.89 6.29 -2.87
N SER A 104 8.27 5.05 -2.53
CA SER A 104 9.46 4.80 -1.73
C SER A 104 10.70 5.48 -2.34
N SER A 105 11.64 5.89 -1.49
CA SER A 105 12.97 6.34 -1.93
C SER A 105 13.72 5.30 -2.77
N HIS A 106 13.35 4.02 -2.67
CA HIS A 106 13.87 2.93 -3.50
C HIS A 106 13.19 2.82 -4.87
N MET A 107 12.11 3.57 -5.11
CA MET A 107 11.37 3.63 -6.36
C MET A 107 11.03 2.21 -6.89
N GLU A 108 11.37 1.90 -8.14
CA GLU A 108 11.10 0.61 -8.78
C GLU A 108 11.86 -0.56 -8.14
N ASN A 109 12.91 -0.28 -7.36
CA ASN A 109 13.66 -1.29 -6.60
C ASN A 109 13.09 -1.52 -5.19
N TRP A 110 11.98 -0.87 -4.84
CA TRP A 110 11.31 -1.16 -3.57
C TRP A 110 10.78 -2.60 -3.58
N LYS A 111 11.19 -3.37 -2.58
CA LYS A 111 10.81 -4.78 -2.48
C LYS A 111 9.44 -4.90 -1.83
N GLY A 112 8.48 -5.40 -2.58
CA GLY A 112 7.10 -5.48 -2.14
C GLY A 112 6.61 -6.90 -1.88
N TYR A 113 5.34 -7.13 -2.19
CA TYR A 113 4.62 -8.33 -1.83
C TYR A 113 3.79 -8.85 -3.01
N LEU A 114 3.63 -10.17 -3.09
CA LEU A 114 2.78 -10.82 -4.08
C LEU A 114 1.73 -11.67 -3.39
N HIS A 115 0.48 -11.19 -3.36
CA HIS A 115 -0.63 -11.95 -2.80
C HIS A 115 -1.57 -12.41 -3.91
N ALA A 116 -2.24 -13.54 -3.71
CA ALA A 116 -3.29 -14.00 -4.61
C ALA A 116 -4.39 -14.72 -3.82
N ASP A 117 -5.65 -14.52 -4.22
CA ASP A 117 -6.83 -15.18 -3.65
C ASP A 117 -7.65 -15.79 -4.79
N TRP A 118 -8.09 -17.04 -4.60
CA TRP A 118 -9.04 -17.73 -5.46
C TRP A 118 -10.24 -18.22 -4.66
N ARG A 119 -11.44 -18.10 -5.23
CA ARG A 119 -12.68 -18.61 -4.65
C ARG A 119 -13.49 -19.36 -5.70
N ASP A 120 -13.75 -20.64 -5.46
CA ASP A 120 -14.61 -21.46 -6.34
C ASP A 120 -16.03 -20.91 -6.38
N GLU A 121 -16.55 -20.49 -5.23
CA GLU A 121 -17.80 -19.75 -5.12
C GLU A 121 -17.49 -18.25 -5.00
N LYS A 122 -17.72 -17.52 -6.10
CA LYS A 122 -17.45 -16.09 -6.18
C LYS A 122 -18.43 -15.30 -5.26
N PRO A 123 -17.94 -14.53 -4.28
CA PRO A 123 -18.79 -13.64 -3.50
C PRO A 123 -19.47 -12.58 -4.38
N GLU A 124 -20.66 -12.12 -4.01
CA GLU A 124 -21.41 -11.11 -4.79
C GLU A 124 -20.65 -9.79 -5.02
N TRP A 125 -19.68 -9.49 -4.17
CA TRP A 125 -18.84 -8.29 -4.27
C TRP A 125 -17.58 -8.48 -5.10
N CYS A 126 -17.32 -9.69 -5.61
CA CYS A 126 -16.19 -10.01 -6.50
C CYS A 126 -16.64 -10.07 -7.95
N GLU A 127 -15.89 -9.42 -8.85
CA GLU A 127 -16.14 -9.51 -10.29
C GLU A 127 -15.57 -10.80 -10.90
N HIS A 128 -14.48 -11.32 -10.33
CA HIS A 128 -13.76 -12.50 -10.80
C HIS A 128 -13.56 -13.56 -9.68
N HIS A 129 -13.32 -14.81 -10.06
CA HIS A 129 -13.03 -15.90 -9.11
C HIS A 129 -11.65 -15.78 -8.46
N GLY A 130 -10.67 -15.32 -9.22
CA GLY A 130 -9.27 -15.20 -8.81
C GLY A 130 -8.73 -13.80 -9.04
N GLU A 131 -7.95 -13.31 -8.08
CA GLU A 131 -7.26 -12.03 -8.19
C GLU A 131 -5.84 -12.13 -7.60
N ILE A 132 -4.88 -11.56 -8.32
CA ILE A 132 -3.47 -11.44 -7.93
C ILE A 132 -3.23 -9.98 -7.56
N TYR A 133 -2.76 -9.73 -6.34
CA TYR A 133 -2.50 -8.42 -5.77
C TYR A 133 -0.99 -8.21 -5.60
N PRO A 134 -0.28 -7.77 -6.66
CA PRO A 134 1.09 -7.31 -6.54
C PRO A 134 1.11 -5.94 -5.86
N ILE A 135 1.71 -5.85 -4.68
CA ILE A 135 1.99 -4.60 -4.00
C ILE A 135 3.42 -4.24 -4.36
N LEU A 136 3.61 -3.45 -5.43
CA LEU A 136 4.90 -3.10 -6.01
C LEU A 136 4.86 -1.67 -6.59
N ASN A 137 6.03 -1.10 -6.88
CA ASN A 137 6.15 0.19 -7.59
C ASN A 137 6.21 0.04 -9.12
N ILE A 138 5.92 -1.15 -9.64
CA ILE A 138 5.83 -1.45 -11.07
C ILE A 138 4.40 -1.85 -11.44
N ASN A 139 3.99 -1.55 -12.66
CA ASN A 139 2.68 -1.95 -13.15
C ASN A 139 2.70 -3.43 -13.56
N ILE A 140 1.77 -4.21 -13.03
CA ILE A 140 1.58 -5.62 -13.39
C ILE A 140 0.17 -5.75 -13.96
N GLU A 141 0.10 -6.18 -15.22
CA GLU A 141 -1.16 -6.43 -15.91
C GLU A 141 -1.61 -7.88 -15.74
N ASN A 142 -2.88 -8.12 -16.06
CA ASN A 142 -3.53 -9.43 -16.04
C ASN A 142 -3.49 -10.07 -14.64
N THR A 143 -4.22 -9.43 -13.74
CA THR A 143 -4.30 -9.78 -12.32
C THR A 143 -5.64 -10.41 -11.94
N GLU A 144 -6.64 -10.42 -12.82
CA GLU A 144 -7.99 -10.90 -12.56
C GLU A 144 -8.32 -12.11 -13.46
N PHE A 145 -8.99 -13.13 -12.90
CA PHE A 145 -9.14 -14.43 -13.54
C PHE A 145 -10.47 -15.12 -13.20
N ASP A 146 -11.10 -15.74 -14.19
CA ASP A 146 -12.23 -16.68 -14.01
C ASP A 146 -11.87 -18.13 -14.35
N ASP A 147 -10.62 -18.37 -14.74
CA ASP A 147 -10.07 -19.71 -15.02
C ASP A 147 -8.95 -20.03 -14.02
N TYR A 148 -9.10 -21.14 -13.29
CA TYR A 148 -8.19 -21.51 -12.21
C TYR A 148 -6.80 -21.84 -12.72
N GLU A 149 -6.69 -22.57 -13.83
CA GLU A 149 -5.40 -23.00 -14.37
C GLU A 149 -4.58 -21.80 -14.85
N ALA A 150 -5.22 -20.84 -15.53
CA ALA A 150 -4.58 -19.59 -15.95
C ALA A 150 -4.14 -18.73 -14.76
N PHE A 151 -4.99 -18.63 -13.74
CA PHE A 151 -4.69 -17.90 -12.50
C PHE A 151 -3.48 -18.49 -11.77
N GLU A 152 -3.50 -19.80 -11.51
CA GLU A 152 -2.45 -20.49 -10.75
C GLU A 152 -1.11 -20.41 -11.50
N LYS A 153 -1.14 -20.67 -12.81
CA LYS A 153 0.03 -20.52 -13.67
C LYS A 153 0.60 -19.10 -13.61
N ARG A 154 -0.25 -18.08 -13.74
CA ARG A 154 0.19 -16.68 -13.70
C ARG A 154 0.84 -16.34 -12.35
N PHE A 155 0.26 -16.80 -11.25
CA PHE A 155 0.82 -16.57 -9.92
C PHE A 155 2.26 -17.08 -9.83
N TYR A 156 2.51 -18.34 -10.22
CA TYR A 156 3.85 -18.93 -10.15
C TYR A 156 4.83 -18.29 -11.13
N GLU A 157 4.38 -17.90 -12.34
CA GLU A 157 5.20 -17.14 -13.28
C GLU A 157 5.66 -15.79 -12.71
N LEU A 158 4.72 -15.04 -12.13
CA LEU A 158 5.03 -13.77 -11.47
C LEU A 158 5.93 -13.97 -10.26
N PHE A 159 5.67 -15.00 -9.46
CA PHE A 159 6.48 -15.32 -8.29
C PHE A 159 7.94 -15.55 -8.66
N GLU A 160 8.22 -16.48 -9.59
CA GLU A 160 9.60 -16.79 -9.98
C GLU A 160 10.27 -15.60 -10.66
N HIS A 161 9.54 -14.86 -11.50
CA HIS A 161 10.07 -13.67 -12.15
C HIS A 161 10.46 -12.57 -11.14
N LEU A 162 9.53 -12.19 -10.26
CA LEU A 162 9.74 -11.12 -9.27
C LEU A 162 10.77 -11.52 -8.21
N LYS A 163 10.81 -12.80 -7.83
CA LYS A 163 11.84 -13.35 -6.96
C LYS A 163 13.22 -13.29 -7.63
N GLY A 164 13.33 -13.67 -8.90
CA GLY A 164 14.57 -13.59 -9.67
C GLY A 164 15.10 -12.16 -9.84
N LEU A 165 14.20 -11.16 -9.86
CA LEU A 165 14.54 -9.74 -9.86
C LEU A 165 14.79 -9.16 -8.46
N ASP A 166 14.61 -9.95 -7.40
CA ASP A 166 14.73 -9.51 -6.00
C ASP A 166 13.79 -8.34 -5.65
N LEU A 167 12.58 -8.34 -6.23
CA LEU A 167 11.56 -7.29 -6.08
C LEU A 167 10.47 -7.63 -5.07
N ILE A 168 10.47 -8.83 -4.50
CA ILE A 168 9.49 -9.25 -3.49
C ILE A 168 10.17 -9.80 -2.23
N THR A 169 9.58 -9.52 -1.08
CA THR A 169 10.00 -10.06 0.22
C THR A 169 9.06 -11.12 0.77
N ASP A 170 7.83 -11.18 0.26
CA ASP A 170 6.81 -12.15 0.65
C ASP A 170 5.93 -12.49 -0.55
N ALA A 171 5.48 -13.73 -0.61
CA ALA A 171 4.45 -14.16 -1.53
C ALA A 171 3.50 -15.16 -0.87
N SER A 172 2.20 -15.08 -1.17
CA SER A 172 1.20 -15.99 -0.63
C SER A 172 0.07 -16.26 -1.61
N LEU A 173 -0.38 -17.51 -1.67
CA LEU A 173 -1.58 -17.92 -2.41
C LEU A 173 -2.61 -18.49 -1.45
N THR A 174 -3.84 -17.99 -1.55
CA THR A 174 -5.01 -18.45 -0.80
C THR A 174 -6.04 -19.01 -1.76
N ILE A 175 -6.58 -20.19 -1.45
CA ILE A 175 -7.64 -20.84 -2.22
C ILE A 175 -8.78 -21.15 -1.25
N ASN A 176 -9.98 -20.66 -1.53
CA ASN A 176 -11.18 -20.81 -0.70
C ASN A 176 -10.93 -20.42 0.77
N GLY A 177 -10.18 -19.33 0.99
CA GLY A 177 -9.82 -18.84 2.32
C GLY A 177 -8.73 -19.65 3.04
N LYS A 178 -8.18 -20.71 2.42
CA LYS A 178 -7.05 -21.49 2.95
C LYS A 178 -5.76 -21.11 2.26
N ARG A 179 -4.75 -20.71 3.02
CA ARG A 179 -3.40 -20.47 2.49
C ARG A 179 -2.78 -21.79 2.05
N VAL A 180 -2.48 -21.92 0.75
CA VAL A 180 -1.89 -23.12 0.14
C VAL A 180 -0.41 -22.95 -0.19
N PHE A 181 0.05 -21.70 -0.32
CA PHE A 181 1.45 -21.36 -0.55
C PHE A 181 1.85 -20.14 0.28
N GLU A 182 3.06 -20.16 0.81
CA GLU A 182 3.69 -19.05 1.49
C GLU A 182 5.20 -19.08 1.22
N TRP A 183 5.77 -17.93 0.89
CA TRP A 183 7.20 -17.73 0.76
C TRP A 183 7.60 -16.42 1.43
N LYS A 184 8.70 -16.43 2.18
CA LYS A 184 9.26 -15.26 2.87
C LYS A 184 10.76 -15.17 2.63
N HIS A 185 11.22 -14.03 2.15
CA HIS A 185 12.63 -13.73 1.97
C HIS A 185 13.37 -13.84 3.32
N GLY A 186 14.49 -14.56 3.35
CA GLY A 186 15.29 -14.77 4.55
C GLY A 186 14.73 -15.75 5.58
N LYS A 187 13.62 -16.45 5.31
CA LYS A 187 13.11 -17.56 6.13
C LYS A 187 13.45 -18.94 5.57
N GLU A 188 14.62 -19.09 4.97
CA GLU A 188 15.22 -20.41 4.82
C GLU A 188 15.83 -20.80 6.18
N LYS A 189 15.06 -21.58 6.95
CA LYS A 189 15.57 -22.33 8.11
C LYS A 189 15.63 -23.80 7.74
#